data_AF-A0A8J3YA26-F1
#
_entry.id   AF-A0A8J3YA26-F1
#
_cell.length_a   1.000
_cell.length_b   1.000
_cell.length_c   1.000
_cell.angle_alpha   90.00
_cell.angle_beta   90.00
_cell.angle_gamma   90.00
#
_symmetry.space_group_name_H-M   'P 1'
#
loop_
_entity.id
_entity.type
_entity.pdbx_description
1 polymer ?
#
loop_
_entity_poly.entity_id
_entity_poly.type
_entity_poly.pdbx_seq_one_letter_code
_entity_poly.pdbx_strand_id
1 'polypeptide(L)'
;MVDEQLAARFAAGQLGHDRLVGAKCSKIRSPGTSSWWRTITDYISEHYPETLPTHVRAAPRPNRVLDTVLMGRHTYAPALDAGITSPYAHLEQIVVSRTLPPVPDPAVRVVAEDAAAFVRKLERQPGRDIWLAGQLLSEVDDLVVKLNPVVAAAGVPLAAAAFHPHRYALRDATPLPSGVVVLRYRAAQEAAGGVQLCSLSPSPPPPVPEALRRMDRTAVRGAGGDIMDNRMRAGLVAAAVVAAGLALPVGTAGAAPGDVAPIVAGDRVVSGASPVTAAARTAGVRAAGVRAGDAAAVEAYWTPARMRAAKPAEAAPEFAAASRSRAALAPLAADTGAPVLSAPGGGSPARGGVAARATNPNLGSNHFTARTSGKVFFTKASGGNFVCSGTIVYTDGRDSVWTAGHCVHGGGSGADYHSNWTFVPGYDEDLADPAPHGRWTAWNLHTLESWSEDKDWRKDLGVATMRTRDGDHIADKLGGQGWAGNIDRHQFMNAFGYPSAGPDFDGGHLMQCAGNSTLWRSGAHENKITCDMTPGVSGGGWLKDYNGRTGYLNGVFSRVDDRDNPTIAIGPYFGDSSVVLFDGTKNN
;
A
#
# COMPACT_ATOMS: atom_id res chain seq x y z
N MET A 1 3.74 9.94 14.17
CA MET A 1 3.21 11.25 14.60
C MET A 1 2.60 11.11 15.98
N VAL A 2 3.26 11.57 17.04
CA VAL A 2 2.73 11.53 18.42
C VAL A 2 3.08 12.80 19.21
N ASP A 3 3.83 13.73 18.63
CA ASP A 3 4.71 14.58 19.43
C ASP A 3 4.00 15.76 20.13
N GLU A 4 3.37 16.70 19.41
CA GLU A 4 2.91 17.94 20.04
C GLU A 4 1.52 17.87 20.69
N GLN A 5 0.60 17.04 20.20
CA GLN A 5 -0.76 16.97 20.76
C GLN A 5 -0.83 16.26 22.13
N LEU A 6 0.10 15.35 22.42
CA LEU A 6 0.12 14.64 23.69
C LEU A 6 0.63 15.56 24.82
N ALA A 7 1.55 16.47 24.51
CA ALA A 7 2.10 17.46 25.44
C ALA A 7 1.03 18.47 25.91
N ALA A 8 0.17 18.93 25.02
CA ALA A 8 -0.90 19.88 25.35
C ALA A 8 -1.99 19.27 26.27
N ARG A 9 -2.29 17.97 26.12
CA ARG A 9 -3.35 17.28 26.89
C ARG A 9 -2.90 16.87 28.30
N PHE A 10 -1.62 16.59 28.52
CA PHE A 10 -1.08 16.29 29.85
C PHE A 10 -0.89 17.56 30.72
N ALA A 11 -0.57 18.70 30.10
CA ALA A 11 -0.54 19.99 30.81
C ALA A 11 -1.92 20.41 31.37
N ALA A 12 -3.01 19.83 30.85
CA ALA A 12 -4.39 20.11 31.24
C ALA A 12 -5.00 19.13 32.29
N GLY A 13 -4.27 18.09 32.73
CA GLY A 13 -4.67 17.24 33.87
C GLY A 13 -5.91 16.34 33.68
N GLN A 14 -6.27 15.96 32.45
CA GLN A 14 -7.60 15.40 32.15
C GLN A 14 -7.77 13.87 32.08
N LEU A 15 -6.79 13.03 32.42
CA LEU A 15 -7.01 11.57 32.43
C LEU A 15 -6.44 10.90 33.69
N GLY A 16 -7.35 10.33 34.48
CA GLY A 16 -7.08 9.63 35.73
C GLY A 16 -6.52 8.23 35.54
N HIS A 17 -5.75 7.81 36.54
CA HIS A 17 -5.13 6.50 36.64
C HIS A 17 -6.16 5.39 36.92
N ASP A 18 -5.85 4.22 36.34
CA ASP A 18 -6.28 2.87 36.74
C ASP A 18 -7.56 2.28 36.12
N ARG A 19 -7.33 1.27 35.26
CA ARG A 19 -7.92 -0.08 35.24
C ARG A 19 -7.02 -0.96 34.34
N LEU A 20 -6.04 -1.69 34.91
CA LEU A 20 -6.06 -3.13 35.29
C LEU A 20 -6.16 -4.08 34.08
N VAL A 21 -5.52 -5.25 33.93
CA VAL A 21 -4.43 -6.08 34.53
C VAL A 21 -4.55 -7.43 33.77
N GLY A 22 -3.55 -8.26 33.47
CA GLY A 22 -2.11 -8.20 33.69
C GLY A 22 -1.41 -9.53 33.33
N ALA A 23 -0.09 -9.50 33.39
CA ALA A 23 0.75 -10.63 33.79
C ALA A 23 1.99 -10.02 34.45
N LYS A 24 2.14 -10.24 35.76
CA LYS A 24 3.28 -9.77 36.56
C LYS A 24 4.49 -10.67 36.30
N CYS A 25 5.58 -10.06 35.84
CA CYS A 25 6.92 -10.44 36.27
C CYS A 25 7.61 -9.19 36.86
N SER A 26 7.88 -9.29 38.17
CA SER A 26 8.85 -8.55 39.00
C SER A 26 9.44 -7.21 38.53
N LYS A 27 9.03 -6.14 39.23
CA LYS A 27 9.79 -4.90 39.56
C LYS A 27 10.95 -4.52 38.63
N ILE A 28 10.63 -3.85 37.53
CA ILE A 28 11.49 -2.80 36.96
C ILE A 28 10.83 -1.48 37.32
N ARG A 29 11.50 -0.63 38.11
CA ARG A 29 11.10 0.78 38.25
C ARG A 29 11.14 1.39 36.86
N SER A 30 10.00 1.84 36.32
CA SER A 30 9.98 2.71 35.15
C SER A 30 10.84 3.94 35.42
N PRO A 31 11.88 4.23 34.62
CA PRO A 31 12.44 5.57 34.55
C PRO A 31 11.37 6.48 33.93
N GLY A 32 11.08 7.59 34.59
CA GLY A 32 10.05 8.55 34.13
C GLY A 32 10.30 9.04 32.70
N THR A 33 9.21 9.40 32.03
CA THR A 33 9.10 9.94 30.66
C THR A 33 9.93 11.21 30.39
N SER A 34 10.59 11.79 31.40
CA SER A 34 11.50 12.93 31.29
C SER A 34 12.90 12.60 30.75
N SER A 35 13.32 11.32 30.75
CA SER A 35 14.64 10.92 30.22
C SER A 35 14.65 10.77 28.70
N TRP A 36 13.51 10.41 28.11
CA TRP A 36 13.35 10.15 26.68
C TRP A 36 13.67 11.40 25.83
N TRP A 37 13.09 12.54 26.22
CA TRP A 37 13.26 13.83 25.53
C TRP A 37 14.63 14.49 25.69
N ARG A 38 15.29 14.31 26.85
CA ARG A 38 16.57 14.98 27.11
C ARG A 38 17.66 14.43 26.19
N THR A 39 17.79 13.11 26.10
CA THR A 39 18.84 12.46 25.27
C THR A 39 18.77 12.83 23.79
N ILE A 40 17.58 12.98 23.22
CA ILE A 40 17.41 13.38 21.81
C ILE A 40 17.65 14.88 21.62
N THR A 41 17.20 15.72 22.54
CA THR A 41 17.43 17.17 22.49
C THR A 41 18.93 17.49 22.62
N ASP A 42 19.64 16.76 23.47
CA ASP A 42 21.10 16.86 23.63
C ASP A 42 21.81 16.48 22.31
N TYR A 43 21.43 15.34 21.70
CA TYR A 43 21.97 14.92 20.41
C TYR A 43 21.73 15.97 19.32
N ILE A 44 20.50 16.50 19.19
CA ILE A 44 20.16 17.53 18.21
C ILE A 44 20.95 18.81 18.49
N SER A 45 21.02 19.26 19.74
CA SER A 45 21.75 20.48 20.13
C SER A 45 23.25 20.39 19.80
N GLU A 46 23.81 19.19 19.86
CA GLU A 46 25.21 18.94 19.53
C GLU A 46 25.43 18.84 18.00
N HIS A 47 24.58 18.12 17.27
CA HIS A 47 24.84 17.74 15.88
C HIS A 47 24.11 18.60 14.84
N TYR A 48 22.90 19.06 15.15
CA TYR A 48 22.00 19.83 14.26
C TYR A 48 21.23 20.92 15.02
N PRO A 49 21.91 21.82 15.76
CA PRO A 49 21.26 22.81 16.63
C PRO A 49 20.28 23.75 15.91
N GLU A 50 20.41 23.88 14.59
CA GLU A 50 19.57 24.71 13.73
C GLU A 50 18.18 24.10 13.47
N THR A 51 18.01 22.80 13.69
CA THR A 51 16.71 22.13 13.54
C THR A 51 15.79 22.34 14.75
N LEU A 52 16.29 22.97 15.82
CA LEU A 52 15.49 23.38 16.96
C LEU A 52 14.80 24.73 16.66
N PRO A 53 13.46 24.83 16.80
CA PRO A 53 12.76 26.09 16.61
C PRO A 53 13.36 27.21 17.47
N THR A 54 13.36 28.44 16.96
CA THR A 54 14.00 29.60 17.59
C THR A 54 13.56 29.78 19.05
N HIS A 55 12.28 29.56 19.35
CA HIS A 55 11.72 29.69 20.70
C HIS A 55 12.15 28.56 21.67
N VAL A 56 12.69 27.45 21.16
CA VAL A 56 13.20 26.31 21.95
C VAL A 56 14.72 26.42 22.16
N ARG A 57 15.43 27.23 21.36
CA ARG A 57 16.89 27.38 21.47
C ARG A 57 17.27 28.10 22.77
N ALA A 58 18.14 27.47 23.57
CA ALA A 58 18.61 28.03 24.83
C ALA A 58 19.48 29.31 24.67
N ALA A 59 20.12 29.50 23.52
CA ALA A 59 20.89 30.71 23.19
C ALA A 59 21.13 30.86 21.67
N PRO A 60 21.30 32.09 21.15
CA PRO A 60 21.75 32.32 19.77
C PRO A 60 23.15 31.72 19.58
N ARG A 61 23.28 30.81 18.61
CA ARG A 61 24.58 30.25 18.20
C ARG A 61 24.68 30.31 16.68
N PRO A 62 25.89 30.53 16.11
CA PRO A 62 26.10 30.46 14.67
C PRO A 62 25.68 29.10 14.11
N ASN A 63 25.17 29.13 12.88
CA ASN A 63 24.84 27.92 12.14
C ASN A 63 26.13 27.14 11.83
N ARG A 64 26.10 25.83 12.09
CA ARG A 64 27.18 24.87 11.87
C ARG A 64 27.07 24.21 10.50
N VAL A 65 25.89 23.68 10.18
CA VAL A 65 25.66 22.79 9.02
C VAL A 65 24.59 23.33 8.09
N LEU A 66 23.52 23.91 8.65
CA LEU A 66 22.34 24.31 7.89
C LEU A 66 22.15 25.81 7.96
N ASP A 67 21.85 26.47 6.85
CA ASP A 67 21.47 27.89 6.84
C ASP A 67 20.08 28.17 6.27
N THR A 68 19.46 27.15 5.64
CA THR A 68 18.18 27.28 4.96
C THR A 68 17.24 26.15 5.36
N VAL A 69 15.96 26.45 5.57
CA VAL A 69 14.89 25.47 5.76
C VAL A 69 13.81 25.62 4.68
N LEU A 70 13.49 24.51 4.03
CA LEU A 70 12.44 24.42 3.02
C LEU A 70 11.27 23.59 3.56
N MET A 71 10.11 24.21 3.67
CA MET A 71 8.88 23.63 4.23
C MET A 71 7.78 23.56 3.19
N GLY A 72 6.92 22.55 3.29
CA GLY A 72 5.60 22.57 2.65
C GLY A 72 4.59 23.36 3.49
N ARG A 73 3.48 23.78 2.88
CA ARG A 73 2.37 24.46 3.58
C ARG A 73 1.93 23.75 4.87
N HIS A 74 1.78 22.42 4.81
CA HIS A 74 1.32 21.62 5.94
C HIS A 74 2.33 21.56 7.09
N THR A 75 3.63 21.60 6.77
CA THR A 75 4.71 21.67 7.77
C THR A 75 4.73 23.04 8.47
N TYR A 76 4.41 24.10 7.73
CA TYR A 76 4.43 25.47 8.25
C TYR A 76 3.16 25.85 9.05
N ALA A 77 2.00 25.31 8.68
CA ALA A 77 0.70 25.69 9.24
C ALA A 77 0.61 25.66 10.78
N PRO A 78 1.10 24.62 11.49
CA PRO A 78 0.97 24.55 12.95
C PRO A 78 1.66 25.71 13.68
N ALA A 79 2.84 26.13 13.21
CA ALA A 79 3.53 27.29 13.78
C ALA A 79 2.74 28.58 13.54
N LEU A 80 2.20 28.74 12.32
CA LEU A 80 1.39 29.89 11.97
C LEU A 80 0.10 29.97 12.80
N ASP A 81 -0.59 28.85 13.00
CA ASP A 81 -1.81 28.74 13.81
C ASP A 81 -1.53 29.05 15.31
N ALA A 82 -0.31 28.77 15.77
CA ALA A 82 0.17 29.14 17.10
C ALA A 82 0.66 30.60 17.21
N GLY A 83 0.52 31.40 16.15
CA GLY A 83 0.98 32.80 16.09
C GLY A 83 2.49 32.96 15.91
N ILE A 84 3.22 31.88 15.62
CA ILE A 84 4.66 31.88 15.38
C ILE A 84 4.89 32.00 13.87
N THR A 85 5.07 33.23 13.41
CA THR A 85 5.24 33.52 11.98
C THR A 85 6.61 33.11 11.44
N SER A 86 7.65 33.07 12.28
CA SER A 86 9.03 32.74 11.90
C SER A 86 9.62 31.69 12.85
N PRO A 87 9.23 30.40 12.72
CA PRO A 87 9.64 29.35 13.64
C PRO A 87 11.15 29.10 13.67
N TYR A 88 11.86 29.38 12.58
CA TYR A 88 13.31 29.20 12.44
C TYR A 88 14.02 30.49 12.02
N ALA A 89 13.75 31.61 12.72
CA ALA A 89 14.32 32.94 12.45
C ALA A 89 15.86 33.05 12.27
N HIS A 90 16.62 32.00 12.57
CA HIS A 90 18.06 31.91 12.38
C HIS A 90 18.47 31.19 11.06
N LEU A 91 17.49 30.76 10.27
CA LEU A 91 17.63 30.17 8.95
C LEU A 91 16.89 31.04 7.93
N GLU A 92 17.31 30.99 6.67
CA GLU A 92 16.44 31.38 5.56
C GLU A 92 15.24 30.42 5.54
N GLN A 93 14.02 30.95 5.63
CA GLN A 93 12.80 30.16 5.68
C GLN A 93 12.04 30.27 4.37
N ILE A 94 11.88 29.14 3.69
CA ILE A 94 11.17 29.06 2.42
C ILE A 94 9.97 28.13 2.57
N VAL A 95 8.78 28.64 2.23
CA VAL A 95 7.54 27.85 2.24
C VAL A 95 7.08 27.66 0.81
N VAL A 96 7.10 26.42 0.32
CA VAL A 96 6.59 26.10 -1.01
C VAL A 96 5.08 25.88 -0.94
N SER A 97 4.31 26.78 -1.56
CA SER A 97 2.86 26.73 -1.59
C SER A 97 2.27 27.53 -2.75
N ARG A 98 1.25 26.95 -3.40
CA ARG A 98 0.44 27.63 -4.42
C ARG A 98 -0.80 28.32 -3.86
N THR A 99 -1.16 28.02 -2.61
CA THR A 99 -2.43 28.43 -2.00
C THR A 99 -2.26 29.22 -0.71
N LEU A 100 -1.06 29.24 -0.12
CA LEU A 100 -0.78 30.06 1.05
C LEU A 100 -0.66 31.53 0.61
N PRO A 101 -1.46 32.45 1.16
CA PRO A 101 -1.26 33.87 0.94
C PRO A 101 0.12 34.33 1.42
N PRO A 102 0.62 35.50 0.97
CA PRO A 102 1.84 36.08 1.50
C PRO A 102 1.80 36.14 3.04
N VAL A 103 2.84 35.59 3.67
CA VAL A 103 2.97 35.61 5.13
C VAL A 103 3.42 37.03 5.56
N PRO A 104 2.88 37.59 6.66
CA PRO A 104 3.23 38.95 7.11
C PRO A 104 4.70 39.15 7.51
N ASP A 105 5.42 38.07 7.82
CA ASP A 105 6.78 38.11 8.33
C ASP A 105 7.79 38.15 7.18
N PRO A 106 8.60 39.22 7.07
CA PRO A 106 9.53 39.39 5.95
C PRO A 106 10.67 38.36 5.94
N ALA A 107 10.89 37.63 7.04
CA ALA A 107 11.88 36.56 7.11
C ALA A 107 11.40 35.23 6.50
N VAL A 108 10.13 35.13 6.08
CA VAL A 108 9.55 33.93 5.47
C VAL A 108 9.18 34.20 4.02
N ARG A 109 9.81 33.45 3.11
CA ARG A 109 9.57 33.55 1.67
C ARG A 109 8.61 32.46 1.19
N VAL A 110 7.43 32.86 0.73
CA VAL A 110 6.47 31.93 0.10
C VAL A 110 6.78 31.82 -1.40
N VAL A 111 6.97 30.59 -1.89
CA VAL A 111 7.29 30.28 -3.29
C VAL A 111 6.19 29.42 -3.89
N ALA A 112 5.59 29.88 -5.00
CA ALA A 112 4.54 29.15 -5.72
C ALA A 112 5.05 28.35 -6.94
N GLU A 113 6.37 28.39 -7.20
CA GLU A 113 7.04 27.67 -8.29
C GLU A 113 7.05 26.15 -8.06
N ASP A 114 7.45 25.39 -9.10
CA ASP A 114 7.69 23.95 -8.97
C ASP A 114 8.77 23.66 -7.93
N ALA A 115 8.44 22.79 -6.96
CA ALA A 115 9.26 22.59 -5.78
C ALA A 115 10.62 21.95 -6.11
N ALA A 116 10.65 20.99 -7.05
CA ALA A 116 11.87 20.29 -7.43
C ALA A 116 12.78 21.20 -8.28
N ALA A 117 12.22 21.93 -9.23
CA ALA A 117 12.96 22.92 -10.02
C ALA A 117 13.53 24.04 -9.14
N PHE A 118 12.75 24.50 -8.17
CA PHE A 118 13.16 25.51 -7.21
C PHE A 118 14.31 25.00 -6.32
N VAL A 119 14.20 23.78 -5.79
CA VAL A 119 15.28 23.13 -5.02
C VAL A 119 16.57 23.04 -5.83
N ARG A 120 16.53 22.53 -7.07
CA ARG A 120 17.70 22.47 -7.96
C ARG A 120 18.33 23.83 -8.24
N LYS A 121 17.53 24.91 -8.25
CA LYS A 121 18.03 26.28 -8.40
C LYS A 121 18.66 26.79 -7.10
N LEU A 122 18.13 26.41 -5.95
CA LEU A 122 18.63 26.79 -4.64
C LEU A 122 19.98 26.10 -4.35
N GLU A 123 20.12 24.82 -4.70
CA GLU A 123 21.38 24.06 -4.58
C GLU A 123 22.56 24.68 -5.34
N ARG A 124 22.29 25.42 -6.42
CA ARG A 124 23.31 26.12 -7.21
C ARG A 124 23.75 27.47 -6.64
N GLN A 125 23.14 27.92 -5.55
CA GLN A 125 23.48 29.19 -4.91
C GLN A 125 24.55 28.96 -3.83
N PRO A 126 25.43 29.94 -3.57
CA PRO A 126 26.39 29.83 -2.48
C PRO A 126 25.67 29.82 -1.12
N GLY A 127 26.04 28.90 -0.22
CA GLY A 127 25.43 28.77 1.11
C GLY A 127 25.96 27.57 1.89
N ARG A 128 25.24 27.18 2.94
CA ARG A 128 25.41 25.91 3.66
C ARG A 128 24.38 24.89 3.17
N ASP A 129 24.28 23.76 3.86
CA ASP A 129 23.35 22.70 3.50
C ASP A 129 21.90 23.16 3.73
N ILE A 130 20.97 22.64 2.92
CA ILE A 130 19.54 22.96 2.99
C ILE A 130 18.82 21.86 3.79
N TRP A 131 18.00 22.27 4.76
CA TRP A 131 17.12 21.38 5.49
C TRP A 131 15.76 21.26 4.80
N LEU A 132 15.48 20.08 4.24
CA LEU A 132 14.17 19.75 3.70
C LEU A 132 13.23 19.21 4.78
N ALA A 133 12.16 19.94 5.08
CA ALA A 133 11.08 19.54 5.96
C ALA A 133 9.80 19.25 5.14
N GLY A 134 9.86 18.22 4.30
CA GLY A 134 8.81 17.89 3.33
C GLY A 134 9.10 16.63 2.48
N GLN A 135 8.39 16.47 1.37
CA GLN A 135 8.24 15.20 0.64
C GLN A 135 9.10 15.05 -0.65
N LEU A 136 10.18 15.82 -0.83
CA LEU A 136 11.05 15.76 -2.02
C LEU A 136 12.25 14.81 -1.85
N LEU A 137 11.98 13.51 -1.63
CA LEU A 137 13.05 12.52 -1.41
C LEU A 137 14.05 12.41 -2.56
N SER A 138 13.64 12.68 -3.81
CA SER A 138 14.52 12.59 -4.99
C SER A 138 15.66 13.60 -5.01
N GLU A 139 15.54 14.68 -4.25
CA GLU A 139 16.54 15.75 -4.18
C GLU A 139 17.38 15.64 -2.89
N VAL A 140 17.23 14.57 -2.08
CA VAL A 140 17.93 14.43 -0.79
C VAL A 140 19.23 13.65 -0.92
N ASP A 141 20.36 14.32 -0.69
CA ASP A 141 21.70 13.68 -0.68
C ASP A 141 21.98 12.91 0.61
N ASP A 142 21.75 13.51 1.78
CA ASP A 142 21.91 12.87 3.09
C ASP A 142 20.56 12.80 3.81
N LEU A 143 20.18 11.61 4.27
CA LEU A 143 18.92 11.36 4.99
C LEU A 143 19.19 11.01 6.46
N VAL A 144 18.69 11.82 7.39
CA VAL A 144 18.78 11.60 8.84
C VAL A 144 17.42 11.18 9.39
N VAL A 145 17.28 9.90 9.75
CA VAL A 145 16.04 9.31 10.27
C VAL A 145 16.14 9.15 11.79
N LYS A 146 15.24 9.81 12.52
CA LYS A 146 15.00 9.54 13.95
C LYS A 146 14.01 8.37 14.08
N LEU A 147 14.52 7.17 14.28
CA LEU A 147 13.72 5.99 14.56
C LEU A 147 13.32 5.96 16.03
N ASN A 148 12.06 6.26 16.31
CA ASN A 148 11.51 6.20 17.66
C ASN A 148 11.07 4.75 17.96
N PRO A 149 11.25 4.24 19.19
CA PRO A 149 10.82 2.90 19.59
C PRO A 149 9.30 2.86 19.85
N VAL A 150 8.52 3.38 18.90
CA VAL A 150 7.07 3.52 18.96
C VAL A 150 6.49 3.01 17.65
N VAL A 151 5.59 2.04 17.75
CA VAL A 151 4.76 1.62 16.62
C VAL A 151 3.49 2.46 16.65
N ALA A 152 3.38 3.40 15.72
CA ALA A 152 2.14 4.15 15.52
C ALA A 152 1.27 3.39 14.52
N ALA A 153 0.11 2.90 14.95
CA ALA A 153 -0.82 2.14 14.10
C ALA A 153 -1.29 2.95 12.87
N ALA A 154 -1.36 4.28 12.98
CA ALA A 154 -1.66 5.19 11.89
C ALA A 154 -0.85 6.49 11.99
N GLY A 155 -0.66 7.19 10.86
CA GLY A 155 -0.12 8.54 10.83
C GLY A 155 0.26 9.04 9.44
N VAL A 156 0.77 10.27 9.34
CA VAL A 156 1.30 10.81 8.08
C VAL A 156 2.57 10.02 7.74
N PRO A 157 2.63 9.40 6.54
CA PRO A 157 3.80 8.68 6.10
C PRO A 157 4.97 9.64 5.89
N LEU A 158 6.19 9.13 6.03
CA LEU A 158 7.43 9.90 5.86
C LEU A 158 7.50 10.58 4.48
N ALA A 159 7.00 9.92 3.43
CA ALA A 159 6.80 10.50 2.11
C ALA A 159 5.56 9.89 1.44
N ALA A 160 4.83 10.72 0.70
CA ALA A 160 3.74 10.32 -0.18
C ALA A 160 4.14 10.70 -1.61
N ALA A 161 5.02 9.91 -2.22
CA ALA A 161 5.49 10.09 -3.58
C ALA A 161 5.18 8.84 -4.42
N ALA A 162 5.09 9.00 -5.74
CA ALA A 162 5.08 7.86 -6.66
C ALA A 162 6.30 6.97 -6.42
N PHE A 163 6.19 5.66 -6.66
CA PHE A 163 7.26 4.71 -6.38
C PHE A 163 8.49 4.98 -7.28
N HIS A 164 9.44 5.72 -6.71
CA HIS A 164 10.76 5.99 -7.26
C HIS A 164 11.79 5.55 -6.22
N PRO A 165 12.29 4.30 -6.29
CA PRO A 165 13.20 3.78 -5.28
C PRO A 165 14.55 4.51 -5.35
N HIS A 166 14.83 5.33 -4.34
CA HIS A 166 16.13 5.97 -4.16
C HIS A 166 17.00 5.09 -3.27
N ARG A 167 18.17 4.70 -3.78
CA ARG A 167 19.10 3.86 -3.01
C ARG A 167 19.92 4.72 -2.06
N TYR A 168 19.80 4.41 -0.78
CA TYR A 168 20.56 5.02 0.30
C TYR A 168 21.52 4.01 0.94
N ALA A 169 22.75 4.42 1.19
CA ALA A 169 23.72 3.64 1.96
C ALA A 169 23.72 4.13 3.41
N LEU A 170 23.50 3.22 4.36
CA LEU A 170 23.64 3.53 5.79
C LEU A 170 25.08 3.96 6.08
N ARG A 171 25.23 5.12 6.70
CA ARG A 171 26.51 5.71 7.10
C ARG A 171 26.76 5.53 8.58
N ASP A 172 25.73 5.76 9.39
CA ASP A 172 25.83 5.67 10.84
C ASP A 172 24.47 5.29 11.45
N ALA A 173 24.53 4.62 12.60
CA ALA A 173 23.37 4.29 13.41
C ALA A 173 23.75 4.54 14.87
N THR A 174 23.32 5.68 15.42
CA THR A 174 23.60 6.07 16.81
C THR A 174 22.40 5.71 17.70
N PRO A 175 22.45 4.63 18.49
CA PRO A 175 21.46 4.38 19.52
C PRO A 175 21.66 5.34 20.70
N LEU A 176 20.56 5.91 21.20
CA LEU A 176 20.55 6.77 22.38
C LEU A 176 20.05 5.98 23.60
N PRO A 177 20.42 6.38 24.84
CA PRO A 177 19.94 5.72 26.06
C PRO A 177 18.41 5.69 26.23
N SER A 178 17.69 6.54 25.50
CA SER A 178 16.22 6.58 25.43
C SER A 178 15.60 5.46 24.58
N GLY A 179 16.40 4.67 23.86
CA GLY A 179 15.94 3.69 22.88
C GLY A 179 15.62 4.28 21.50
N VAL A 180 15.77 5.60 21.32
CA VAL A 180 15.75 6.23 19.99
C VAL A 180 17.03 5.88 19.24
N VAL A 181 16.92 5.60 17.94
CA VAL A 181 18.08 5.39 17.07
C VAL A 181 18.10 6.50 16.01
N VAL A 182 19.22 7.20 15.91
CA VAL A 182 19.45 8.17 14.82
C VAL A 182 20.22 7.45 13.71
N LEU A 183 19.56 7.25 12.57
CA LEU A 183 20.12 6.61 11.39
C LEU A 183 20.50 7.69 10.38
N ARG A 184 21.74 7.64 9.88
CA ARG A 184 22.23 8.54 8.84
C ARG A 184 22.50 7.75 7.59
N TYR A 185 21.92 8.18 6.48
CA TYR A 185 22.13 7.59 5.17
C TYR A 185 22.65 8.62 4.18
N ARG A 186 23.29 8.13 3.12
CA ARG A 186 23.70 8.94 1.98
C ARG A 186 23.21 8.32 0.68
N ALA A 187 22.69 9.13 -0.24
CA ALA A 187 22.30 8.70 -1.56
C ALA A 187 23.49 8.01 -2.25
N ALA A 188 23.26 6.84 -2.83
CA ALA A 188 24.24 6.20 -3.69
C ALA A 188 24.25 6.95 -5.02
N GLN A 189 25.34 7.63 -5.36
CA GLN A 189 25.49 8.17 -6.71
C GLN A 189 25.45 7.00 -7.70
N GLU A 190 24.58 7.06 -8.70
CA GLU A 190 24.80 6.28 -9.91
C GLU A 190 26.16 6.71 -10.46
N ALA A 191 27.11 5.77 -10.51
CA ALA A 191 28.34 6.02 -11.22
C ALA A 191 27.96 6.39 -12.66
N ALA A 192 28.42 7.55 -13.13
CA ALA A 192 28.45 7.89 -14.55
C ALA A 192 29.42 6.92 -15.25
N GLY A 193 29.00 5.67 -15.39
CA GLY A 193 29.65 4.60 -16.13
C GLY A 193 28.59 4.06 -17.05
N GLY A 194 28.69 4.43 -18.34
CA GLY A 194 27.85 3.86 -19.37
C GLY A 194 27.84 2.34 -19.25
N VAL A 195 26.68 1.75 -19.49
CA VAL A 195 26.57 0.31 -19.69
C VAL A 195 27.45 -0.03 -20.89
N GLN A 196 28.67 -0.48 -20.63
CA GLN A 196 29.49 -1.13 -21.64
C GLN A 196 28.82 -2.46 -21.93
N LEU A 197 27.95 -2.46 -22.94
CA LEU A 197 27.51 -3.68 -23.62
C LEU A 197 28.79 -4.39 -24.08
N CYS A 198 29.10 -5.53 -23.47
CA CYS A 198 30.11 -6.44 -23.97
C CYS A 198 29.62 -7.00 -25.32
N SER A 199 29.88 -6.28 -26.41
CA SER A 199 29.79 -6.80 -27.76
C SER A 199 30.91 -7.81 -27.97
N LEU A 200 30.57 -9.08 -28.14
CA LEU A 200 31.50 -10.06 -28.72
C LEU A 200 31.69 -9.71 -30.20
N SER A 201 32.75 -8.96 -30.51
CA SER A 201 33.30 -8.87 -31.86
C SER A 201 34.40 -9.94 -32.05
N PRO A 202 34.50 -10.54 -33.24
CA PRO A 202 35.44 -11.63 -33.52
C PRO A 202 36.90 -11.16 -33.44
N SER A 203 37.75 -12.04 -32.91
CA SER A 203 39.18 -11.79 -32.65
C SER A 203 39.95 -11.36 -33.91
N PRO A 204 40.81 -10.33 -33.82
CA PRO A 204 41.79 -10.03 -34.86
C PRO A 204 43.03 -10.95 -34.73
N PRO A 205 43.77 -11.22 -35.83
CA PRO A 205 44.98 -12.04 -35.80
C PRO A 205 46.14 -11.30 -35.11
N PRO A 206 47.15 -12.03 -34.58
CA PRO A 206 48.19 -11.44 -33.73
C PRO A 206 49.17 -10.55 -34.53
N PRO A 207 49.58 -9.38 -34.01
CA PRO A 207 50.60 -8.55 -34.64
C PRO A 207 52.03 -8.93 -34.23
N VAL A 208 52.93 -8.75 -35.21
CA VAL A 208 54.39 -8.94 -35.17
C VAL A 208 55.06 -7.64 -34.66
N PRO A 209 56.21 -7.66 -33.95
CA PRO A 209 56.59 -6.56 -33.07
C PRO A 209 57.57 -5.51 -33.64
N GLU A 210 57.53 -4.35 -32.97
CA GLU A 210 58.65 -3.51 -32.53
C GLU A 210 58.95 -2.16 -33.24
N ALA A 211 59.13 -1.15 -32.35
CA ALA A 211 60.08 -0.05 -32.40
C ALA A 211 59.65 1.36 -32.89
N LEU A 212 60.10 2.33 -32.09
CA LEU A 212 60.30 3.78 -32.32
C LEU A 212 59.07 4.69 -32.14
N ARG A 213 58.95 5.43 -31.03
CA ARG A 213 59.67 6.66 -30.60
C ARG A 213 59.01 7.98 -31.06
N ARG A 214 59.03 8.93 -30.11
CA ARG A 214 58.98 10.42 -30.20
C ARG A 214 57.59 11.08 -30.14
N MET A 215 57.34 11.83 -29.05
CA MET A 215 57.62 13.26 -28.78
C MET A 215 56.32 14.06 -29.00
N ASP A 216 55.68 14.52 -27.92
CA ASP A 216 55.93 15.79 -27.22
C ASP A 216 55.12 16.92 -27.86
N ARG A 217 54.16 17.49 -27.11
CA ARG A 217 54.15 18.93 -26.77
C ARG A 217 52.91 19.38 -26.00
N THR A 218 53.20 19.92 -24.81
CA THR A 218 52.70 21.18 -24.19
C THR A 218 51.20 21.51 -24.26
N ALA A 219 50.46 21.45 -23.14
CA ALA A 219 50.40 22.44 -22.04
C ALA A 219 49.48 23.64 -22.31
N VAL A 220 48.38 23.72 -21.55
CA VAL A 220 47.81 24.97 -21.04
C VAL A 220 47.38 24.72 -19.59
N ARG A 221 48.04 25.42 -18.65
CA ARG A 221 47.57 25.63 -17.28
C ARG A 221 46.59 26.80 -17.29
N GLY A 222 45.44 26.62 -16.67
CA GLY A 222 44.54 27.68 -16.20
C GLY A 222 44.08 27.32 -14.81
N ALA A 223 44.43 28.17 -13.84
CA ALA A 223 44.14 28.02 -12.42
C ALA A 223 42.72 28.52 -12.09
N GLY A 224 42.13 28.00 -11.01
CA GLY A 224 41.20 28.77 -10.17
C GLY A 224 39.88 28.09 -9.85
N GLY A 225 39.71 27.78 -8.57
CA GLY A 225 38.41 27.77 -7.89
C GLY A 225 37.75 26.40 -7.72
N ASP A 226 37.95 25.78 -6.56
CA ASP A 226 37.01 24.78 -6.06
C ASP A 226 35.65 25.44 -5.86
N ILE A 227 34.70 25.13 -6.74
CA ILE A 227 33.28 25.40 -6.50
C ILE A 227 32.84 24.38 -5.44
N MET A 228 32.64 24.84 -4.20
CA MET A 228 31.95 24.04 -3.20
C MET A 228 30.46 24.03 -3.57
N ASP A 229 30.00 22.93 -4.16
CA ASP A 229 28.58 22.65 -4.32
C ASP A 229 27.93 22.47 -2.92
N ASN A 230 26.84 23.20 -2.66
CA ASN A 230 26.00 22.99 -1.48
C ASN A 230 25.36 21.59 -1.55
N ARG A 231 25.31 20.85 -0.44
CA ARG A 231 24.71 19.50 -0.39
C ARG A 231 23.38 19.53 0.39
N MET A 232 22.36 18.81 -0.06
CA MET A 232 21.07 18.76 0.64
C MET A 232 21.09 17.71 1.76
N ARG A 233 20.79 18.13 3.00
CA ARG A 233 20.67 17.22 4.15
C ARG A 233 19.26 17.26 4.74
N ALA A 234 18.51 16.18 4.62
CA ALA A 234 17.26 16.01 5.35
C ALA A 234 17.55 15.69 6.83
N GLY A 235 17.54 16.73 7.67
CA GLY A 235 17.52 16.62 9.13
C GLY A 235 16.15 16.19 9.68
N LEU A 236 16.18 15.47 10.81
CA LEU A 236 15.05 14.92 11.59
C LEU A 236 13.62 15.30 11.15
N VAL A 237 12.86 14.33 10.64
CA VAL A 237 11.40 14.46 10.48
C VAL A 237 10.71 14.31 11.84
N ALA A 238 10.19 15.42 12.36
CA ALA A 238 9.13 15.44 13.36
C ALA A 238 7.82 15.83 12.66
N ALA A 239 6.78 15.01 12.79
CA ALA A 239 5.45 15.31 12.27
C ALA A 239 4.40 15.12 13.37
N ALA A 240 3.64 16.17 13.64
CA ALA A 240 2.38 16.28 14.39
C ALA A 240 1.63 17.49 13.74
N VAL A 241 0.31 17.55 13.49
CA VAL A 241 -0.87 17.38 14.35
C VAL A 241 -2.16 17.36 13.47
N VAL A 242 -3.20 16.64 13.93
CA VAL A 242 -4.60 16.62 13.42
C VAL A 242 -5.44 17.75 14.05
N ALA A 243 -6.35 18.39 13.30
CA ALA A 243 -7.46 19.13 13.90
C ALA A 243 -8.81 18.71 13.28
N ALA A 244 -9.74 18.35 14.17
CA ALA A 244 -11.15 18.09 13.88
C ALA A 244 -11.94 19.40 13.93
N GLY A 245 -12.88 19.59 12.99
CA GLY A 245 -13.77 20.75 12.95
C GLY A 245 -15.08 20.41 12.25
N LEU A 246 -16.19 20.70 12.94
CA LEU A 246 -17.58 20.42 12.56
C LEU A 246 -17.99 21.07 11.23
N ALA A 247 -18.72 20.33 10.40
CA ALA A 247 -19.37 20.86 9.20
C ALA A 247 -20.84 21.22 9.48
N LEU A 248 -21.20 22.48 9.24
CA LEU A 248 -22.57 22.92 8.92
C LEU A 248 -22.61 23.29 7.43
N PRO A 249 -23.72 23.06 6.70
CA PRO A 249 -23.75 23.25 5.27
C PRO A 249 -24.08 24.71 4.92
N VAL A 250 -23.26 25.33 4.08
CA VAL A 250 -23.67 26.51 3.31
C VAL A 250 -23.61 26.11 1.84
N GLY A 251 -24.77 26.01 1.22
CA GLY A 251 -24.87 25.81 -0.22
C GLY A 251 -24.71 27.12 -0.97
N THR A 252 -24.16 27.04 -2.19
CA THR A 252 -24.51 27.91 -3.31
C THR A 252 -24.24 27.19 -4.61
N ALA A 253 -25.27 27.14 -5.47
CA ALA A 253 -25.15 26.86 -6.89
C ALA A 253 -24.44 28.04 -7.62
N GLY A 254 -23.76 27.77 -8.74
CA GLY A 254 -23.35 28.83 -9.67
C GLY A 254 -22.18 28.52 -10.59
N ALA A 255 -22.50 27.91 -11.74
CA ALA A 255 -21.91 28.06 -13.08
C ALA A 255 -20.38 28.02 -13.33
N ALA A 256 -20.01 27.14 -14.27
CA ALA A 256 -18.70 27.01 -14.93
C ALA A 256 -18.26 28.28 -15.68
N PRO A 257 -16.94 28.41 -15.95
CA PRO A 257 -16.54 28.34 -17.35
C PRO A 257 -15.18 27.66 -17.61
N GLY A 258 -15.10 26.95 -18.73
CA GLY A 258 -13.93 26.97 -19.61
C GLY A 258 -12.95 25.80 -19.45
N ASP A 259 -13.14 24.79 -20.31
CA ASP A 259 -12.24 23.66 -20.50
C ASP A 259 -10.79 24.09 -20.77
N VAL A 260 -9.92 23.70 -19.85
CA VAL A 260 -8.54 23.28 -20.16
C VAL A 260 -8.41 21.93 -19.47
N ALA A 261 -8.31 20.84 -20.23
CA ALA A 261 -8.11 19.51 -19.69
C ALA A 261 -6.61 19.28 -19.38
N PRO A 262 -6.25 18.92 -18.15
CA PRO A 262 -5.03 18.12 -17.98
C PRO A 262 -5.10 17.01 -16.89
N ILE A 263 -4.43 15.91 -17.22
CA ILE A 263 -3.82 14.85 -16.37
C ILE A 263 -4.80 13.81 -15.78
N VAL A 264 -4.57 12.54 -16.15
CA VAL A 264 -5.35 11.34 -15.76
C VAL A 264 -5.73 11.36 -14.27
N ALA A 265 -7.04 11.34 -14.01
CA ALA A 265 -7.62 11.29 -12.67
C ALA A 265 -7.12 10.07 -11.90
N GLY A 266 -6.77 10.25 -10.62
CA GLY A 266 -6.63 9.13 -9.70
C GLY A 266 -7.97 8.40 -9.59
N ASP A 267 -7.94 7.08 -9.80
CA ASP A 267 -9.09 6.18 -9.63
C ASP A 267 -9.78 6.43 -8.29
N ARG A 268 -11.11 6.30 -8.22
CA ARG A 268 -11.89 6.67 -7.01
C ARG A 268 -12.55 5.45 -6.42
N VAL A 269 -12.65 5.40 -5.08
CA VAL A 269 -13.49 4.41 -4.41
C VAL A 269 -14.94 4.83 -4.56
N VAL A 270 -15.74 3.93 -5.11
CA VAL A 270 -17.20 4.00 -5.08
C VAL A 270 -17.72 2.96 -4.10
N SER A 271 -18.85 3.27 -3.44
CA SER A 271 -19.46 2.36 -2.49
C SER A 271 -20.97 2.44 -2.50
N GLY A 272 -21.62 1.35 -2.10
CA GLY A 272 -23.07 1.28 -1.96
C GLY A 272 -23.46 0.29 -0.87
N ALA A 273 -24.50 0.65 -0.11
CA ALA A 273 -25.07 -0.24 0.89
C ALA A 273 -25.42 -1.58 0.24
N SER A 274 -24.99 -2.69 0.87
CA SER A 274 -25.24 -4.02 0.31
C SER A 274 -26.75 -4.29 0.25
N PRO A 275 -27.33 -4.46 -0.95
CA PRO A 275 -28.78 -4.57 -1.07
C PRO A 275 -29.30 -5.88 -0.47
N VAL A 276 -30.49 -5.84 0.14
CA VAL A 276 -31.20 -7.03 0.63
C VAL A 276 -32.44 -7.25 -0.20
N THR A 277 -32.52 -8.40 -0.86
CA THR A 277 -33.64 -8.75 -1.73
C THR A 277 -34.95 -8.94 -0.96
N ALA A 278 -36.09 -8.76 -1.63
CA ALA A 278 -37.41 -9.04 -1.05
C ALA A 278 -37.54 -10.51 -0.57
N ALA A 279 -36.92 -11.45 -1.30
CA ALA A 279 -36.86 -12.85 -0.91
C ALA A 279 -36.10 -13.04 0.41
N ALA A 280 -34.97 -12.36 0.60
CA ALA A 280 -34.23 -12.38 1.86
C ALA A 280 -35.03 -11.74 3.00
N ARG A 281 -35.67 -10.58 2.77
CA ARG A 281 -36.56 -9.95 3.77
C ARG A 281 -37.68 -10.90 4.19
N THR A 282 -38.31 -11.58 3.24
CA THR A 282 -39.35 -12.58 3.51
C THR A 282 -38.81 -13.76 4.33
N ALA A 283 -37.61 -14.25 4.00
CA ALA A 283 -36.96 -15.31 4.77
C ALA A 283 -36.66 -14.87 6.21
N GLY A 284 -36.15 -13.65 6.40
CA GLY A 284 -35.91 -13.05 7.72
C GLY A 284 -37.19 -12.95 8.55
N VAL A 285 -38.28 -12.45 7.96
CA VAL A 285 -39.57 -12.35 8.65
C VAL A 285 -40.09 -13.71 9.10
N ARG A 286 -39.90 -14.76 8.27
CA ARG A 286 -40.28 -16.13 8.65
C ARG A 286 -39.41 -16.70 9.77
N ALA A 287 -38.12 -16.38 9.78
CA ALA A 287 -37.17 -16.94 10.75
C ALA A 287 -37.17 -16.21 12.10
N ALA A 288 -37.28 -14.88 12.08
CA ALA A 288 -37.09 -14.01 13.26
C ALA A 288 -38.21 -12.98 13.48
N GLY A 289 -39.31 -13.07 12.71
CA GLY A 289 -40.48 -12.19 12.84
C GLY A 289 -40.34 -10.85 12.12
N VAL A 290 -41.40 -10.03 12.18
CA VAL A 290 -41.53 -8.78 11.40
C VAL A 290 -40.47 -7.71 11.69
N ARG A 291 -39.69 -7.86 12.76
CA ARG A 291 -38.59 -6.96 13.14
C ARG A 291 -37.21 -7.47 12.72
N ALA A 292 -37.14 -8.54 11.92
CA ALA A 292 -35.88 -9.08 11.42
C ALA A 292 -35.11 -7.99 10.65
N GLY A 293 -33.91 -7.66 11.14
CA GLY A 293 -33.01 -6.75 10.46
C GLY A 293 -32.36 -7.37 9.23
N ASP A 294 -31.62 -6.56 8.47
CA ASP A 294 -30.98 -6.97 7.21
C ASP A 294 -30.03 -8.17 7.38
N ALA A 295 -29.25 -8.22 8.47
CA ALA A 295 -28.37 -9.36 8.77
C ALA A 295 -29.15 -10.68 8.88
N ALA A 296 -30.19 -10.70 9.72
CA ALA A 296 -31.05 -11.88 9.92
C ALA A 296 -31.78 -12.28 8.62
N ALA A 297 -32.18 -11.31 7.80
CA ALA A 297 -32.78 -11.55 6.50
C ALA A 297 -31.82 -12.26 5.53
N VAL A 298 -30.58 -11.78 5.44
CA VAL A 298 -29.56 -12.38 4.56
C VAL A 298 -29.10 -13.74 5.08
N GLU A 299 -28.94 -13.91 6.40
CA GLU A 299 -28.60 -15.21 6.99
C GLU A 299 -29.69 -16.26 6.74
N ALA A 300 -30.97 -15.89 6.91
CA ALA A 300 -32.11 -16.77 6.64
C ALA A 300 -32.28 -17.07 5.14
N TYR A 301 -31.88 -16.14 4.27
CA TYR A 301 -31.89 -16.35 2.82
C TYR A 301 -30.93 -17.48 2.43
N TRP A 302 -29.71 -17.50 2.96
CA TRP A 302 -28.70 -18.50 2.61
C TRP A 302 -28.88 -19.83 3.33
N THR A 303 -29.84 -20.63 2.88
CA THR A 303 -29.95 -22.04 3.29
C THR A 303 -28.78 -22.87 2.72
N PRO A 304 -28.39 -23.99 3.34
CA PRO A 304 -27.38 -24.91 2.78
C PRO A 304 -27.68 -25.33 1.33
N ALA A 305 -28.95 -25.56 0.99
CA ALA A 305 -29.36 -25.89 -0.38
C ALA A 305 -29.07 -24.75 -1.38
N ARG A 306 -29.32 -23.48 -1.00
CA ARG A 306 -29.00 -22.32 -1.86
C ARG A 306 -27.49 -22.10 -1.98
N MET A 307 -26.74 -22.33 -0.90
CA MET A 307 -25.27 -22.24 -0.94
C MET A 307 -24.68 -23.28 -1.89
N ARG A 308 -25.08 -24.56 -1.76
CA ARG A 308 -24.65 -25.64 -2.66
C ARG A 308 -25.06 -25.44 -4.13
N ALA A 309 -26.23 -24.84 -4.36
CA ALA A 309 -26.72 -24.57 -5.71
C ALA A 309 -26.17 -23.27 -6.33
N ALA A 310 -25.41 -22.47 -5.58
CA ALA A 310 -24.87 -21.21 -6.07
C ALA A 310 -23.76 -21.47 -7.10
N LYS A 311 -23.77 -20.69 -8.17
CA LYS A 311 -22.88 -20.90 -9.33
C LYS A 311 -21.63 -20.04 -9.23
N PRO A 312 -20.49 -20.43 -9.81
CA PRO A 312 -19.36 -19.51 -9.99
C PRO A 312 -19.78 -18.17 -10.61
N ALA A 313 -19.26 -17.06 -10.11
CA ALA A 313 -19.57 -15.72 -10.63
C ALA A 313 -19.35 -15.59 -12.15
N GLU A 314 -18.38 -16.35 -12.66
CA GLU A 314 -17.94 -16.42 -14.05
C GLU A 314 -18.89 -17.22 -14.95
N ALA A 315 -19.79 -18.02 -14.37
CA ALA A 315 -20.82 -18.74 -15.12
C ALA A 315 -21.96 -17.82 -15.60
N ALA A 316 -21.95 -16.56 -15.20
CA ALA A 316 -22.97 -15.60 -15.59
C ALA A 316 -22.74 -15.07 -17.03
N PRO A 317 -23.80 -14.83 -17.82
CA PRO A 317 -23.68 -14.40 -19.22
C PRO A 317 -22.84 -13.14 -19.43
N GLU A 318 -22.91 -12.19 -18.49
CA GLU A 318 -22.16 -10.93 -18.53
C GLU A 318 -20.64 -11.11 -18.40
N PHE A 319 -20.19 -12.23 -17.83
CA PHE A 319 -18.77 -12.58 -17.71
C PHE A 319 -18.29 -13.27 -19.01
N ALA A 320 -19.09 -14.18 -19.56
CA ALA A 320 -18.78 -14.94 -20.77
C ALA A 320 -18.58 -14.08 -22.03
N ALA A 321 -19.18 -12.89 -22.10
CA ALA A 321 -18.97 -11.94 -23.19
C ALA A 321 -17.55 -11.34 -23.17
N ALA A 322 -16.96 -11.11 -21.99
CA ALA A 322 -15.64 -10.49 -21.84
C ALA A 322 -14.49 -11.47 -22.15
N SER A 323 -14.64 -12.76 -21.85
CA SER A 323 -13.66 -13.82 -22.17
C SER A 323 -13.52 -14.09 -23.69
N ARG A 324 -14.48 -13.61 -24.50
CA ARG A 324 -14.48 -13.71 -25.97
C ARG A 324 -13.76 -12.54 -26.67
N SER A 325 -13.44 -11.46 -25.96
CA SER A 325 -12.70 -10.31 -26.50
C SER A 325 -11.20 -10.62 -26.59
N ARG A 326 -10.82 -11.56 -27.46
CA ARG A 326 -9.43 -11.93 -27.79
C ARG A 326 -8.87 -11.22 -29.02
N ALA A 327 -9.56 -10.25 -29.61
CA ALA A 327 -9.21 -9.71 -30.92
C ALA A 327 -8.99 -8.20 -30.88
N ALA A 328 -7.74 -7.77 -30.63
CA ALA A 328 -7.10 -6.64 -31.32
C ALA A 328 -5.79 -6.22 -30.62
N LEU A 329 -4.73 -7.03 -30.68
CA LEU A 329 -3.35 -6.53 -30.73
C LEU A 329 -2.51 -7.51 -31.56
N ALA A 330 -1.83 -6.98 -32.58
CA ALA A 330 -1.06 -7.75 -33.56
C ALA A 330 0.11 -8.52 -32.91
N PRO A 331 0.56 -9.65 -33.50
CA PRO A 331 1.68 -10.41 -32.97
C PRO A 331 2.99 -9.64 -33.20
N LEU A 332 3.74 -9.38 -32.13
CA LEU A 332 5.15 -9.00 -32.25
C LEU A 332 6.00 -10.28 -32.21
N ALA A 333 6.96 -10.33 -33.12
CA ALA A 333 7.77 -11.49 -33.46
C ALA A 333 8.51 -12.11 -32.25
N ALA A 334 8.69 -13.42 -32.31
CA ALA A 334 9.45 -14.19 -31.34
C ALA A 334 10.91 -13.71 -31.31
N ASP A 335 11.38 -13.28 -30.15
CA ASP A 335 12.79 -12.99 -29.93
C ASP A 335 13.50 -14.26 -29.45
N THR A 336 14.34 -14.81 -30.32
CA THR A 336 15.24 -15.93 -30.04
C THR A 336 16.57 -15.37 -29.53
N GLY A 337 16.88 -15.56 -28.24
CA GLY A 337 18.12 -15.01 -27.66
C GLY A 337 18.71 -15.79 -26.48
N ALA A 338 19.50 -16.84 -26.81
CA ALA A 338 20.75 -17.33 -26.22
C ALA A 338 20.93 -17.68 -24.70
N PRO A 339 21.79 -18.69 -24.37
CA PRO A 339 21.84 -19.35 -23.06
C PRO A 339 22.80 -18.66 -22.08
N VAL A 340 22.42 -18.60 -20.80
CA VAL A 340 23.29 -18.09 -19.72
C VAL A 340 24.01 -19.25 -19.04
N LEU A 341 25.34 -19.13 -18.95
CA LEU A 341 26.30 -20.10 -18.38
C LEU A 341 26.01 -20.40 -16.90
N SER A 342 26.08 -21.69 -16.55
CA SER A 342 25.95 -22.20 -15.18
C SER A 342 27.25 -22.06 -14.39
N ALA A 343 27.17 -21.58 -13.14
CA ALA A 343 28.24 -21.71 -12.16
C ALA A 343 28.06 -22.99 -11.32
N PRO A 344 29.13 -23.67 -10.85
CA PRO A 344 29.03 -25.00 -10.24
C PRO A 344 28.70 -24.94 -8.73
N GLY A 345 27.75 -25.78 -8.32
CA GLY A 345 27.91 -26.69 -7.18
C GLY A 345 27.84 -26.13 -5.76
N GLY A 346 26.61 -25.93 -5.24
CA GLY A 346 26.28 -25.96 -3.81
C GLY A 346 24.82 -26.38 -3.66
N GLY A 347 24.59 -27.63 -3.26
CA GLY A 347 23.35 -28.38 -3.48
C GLY A 347 22.04 -27.69 -3.07
N SER A 348 21.21 -27.37 -4.07
CA SER A 348 19.77 -27.13 -3.92
C SER A 348 19.01 -28.45 -4.09
N PRO A 349 17.93 -28.73 -3.33
CA PRO A 349 16.92 -29.66 -3.78
C PRO A 349 16.28 -29.12 -5.07
N ALA A 350 16.02 -30.02 -6.00
CA ALA A 350 15.72 -29.77 -7.41
C ALA A 350 14.68 -28.66 -7.69
N ARG A 351 15.07 -27.69 -8.55
CA ARG A 351 14.14 -26.89 -9.34
C ARG A 351 13.58 -27.77 -10.47
N GLY A 352 12.53 -28.53 -10.17
CA GLY A 352 11.59 -29.02 -11.17
C GLY A 352 10.61 -27.90 -11.50
N GLY A 353 10.41 -27.59 -12.78
CA GLY A 353 9.29 -26.77 -13.22
C GLY A 353 8.00 -27.51 -12.89
N VAL A 354 7.40 -27.19 -11.75
CA VAL A 354 6.13 -27.78 -11.32
C VAL A 354 5.02 -26.99 -12.01
N ALA A 355 4.19 -27.66 -12.81
CA ALA A 355 2.82 -27.22 -12.96
C ALA A 355 2.26 -27.09 -11.54
N ALA A 356 1.97 -25.87 -11.08
CA ALA A 356 1.43 -25.66 -9.74
C ALA A 356 -0.04 -26.08 -9.75
N ARG A 357 -0.25 -27.40 -9.76
CA ARG A 357 -1.54 -28.04 -9.53
C ARG A 357 -2.04 -27.57 -8.18
N ALA A 358 -3.26 -27.05 -8.15
CA ALA A 358 -3.92 -26.66 -6.91
C ALA A 358 -3.99 -27.88 -5.99
N THR A 359 -3.68 -27.66 -4.73
CA THR A 359 -3.75 -28.69 -3.70
C THR A 359 -4.74 -28.28 -2.63
N ASN A 360 -5.40 -29.25 -2.01
CA ASN A 360 -6.05 -29.01 -0.75
C ASN A 360 -4.95 -28.97 0.32
N PRO A 361 -4.71 -27.83 0.99
CA PRO A 361 -3.65 -27.72 1.99
C PRO A 361 -4.00 -28.44 3.30
N ASN A 362 -5.20 -29.05 3.41
CA ASN A 362 -5.72 -29.78 4.57
C ASN A 362 -5.63 -28.95 5.86
N LEU A 363 -5.89 -27.65 5.74
CA LEU A 363 -5.90 -26.74 6.88
C LEU A 363 -7.26 -26.86 7.59
N GLY A 364 -7.25 -27.40 8.81
CA GLY A 364 -8.48 -27.43 9.61
C GLY A 364 -9.07 -26.03 9.78
N SER A 365 -10.39 -25.92 9.91
CA SER A 365 -11.12 -24.64 9.88
C SER A 365 -10.62 -23.59 10.90
N ASN A 366 -10.03 -24.01 12.03
CA ASN A 366 -9.44 -23.13 13.04
C ASN A 366 -8.02 -22.62 12.69
N HIS A 367 -7.38 -23.18 11.67
CA HIS A 367 -6.08 -22.72 11.19
C HIS A 367 -6.19 -21.27 10.72
N PHE A 368 -5.20 -20.43 11.04
CA PHE A 368 -5.28 -18.98 10.80
C PHE A 368 -5.60 -18.65 9.34
N THR A 369 -4.90 -19.26 8.39
CA THR A 369 -5.17 -19.07 6.95
C THR A 369 -6.59 -19.46 6.56
N ALA A 370 -7.08 -20.59 7.08
CA ALA A 370 -8.40 -21.12 6.76
C ALA A 370 -9.49 -20.22 7.34
N ARG A 371 -9.38 -19.76 8.59
CA ARG A 371 -10.38 -18.83 9.18
C ARG A 371 -10.32 -17.41 8.62
N THR A 372 -9.20 -16.98 8.04
CA THR A 372 -9.10 -15.67 7.36
C THR A 372 -9.40 -15.72 5.86
N SER A 373 -9.52 -16.91 5.29
CA SER A 373 -9.98 -17.13 3.91
C SER A 373 -11.40 -17.65 3.95
N GLY A 374 -12.24 -17.31 2.99
CA GLY A 374 -13.62 -17.79 3.05
C GLY A 374 -14.32 -17.79 1.72
N LYS A 375 -15.41 -18.54 1.68
CA LYS A 375 -16.30 -18.59 0.53
C LYS A 375 -17.28 -17.44 0.62
N VAL A 376 -17.48 -16.75 -0.51
CA VAL A 376 -18.40 -15.63 -0.64
C VAL A 376 -19.64 -16.11 -1.38
N PHE A 377 -20.82 -15.70 -0.91
CA PHE A 377 -22.12 -15.95 -1.54
C PHE A 377 -22.84 -14.63 -1.78
N PHE A 378 -23.45 -14.46 -2.95
CA PHE A 378 -24.18 -13.25 -3.31
C PHE A 378 -25.26 -13.52 -4.37
N THR A 379 -26.14 -12.55 -4.56
CA THR A 379 -27.19 -12.57 -5.59
C THR A 379 -26.96 -11.39 -6.54
N LYS A 380 -26.80 -11.68 -7.84
CA LYS A 380 -26.63 -10.63 -8.85
C LYS A 380 -27.96 -9.94 -9.15
N ALA A 381 -27.90 -8.68 -9.59
CA ALA A 381 -29.07 -7.92 -10.03
C ALA A 381 -29.79 -8.58 -11.22
N SER A 382 -29.03 -9.27 -12.10
CA SER A 382 -29.56 -10.09 -13.20
C SER A 382 -30.34 -11.33 -12.73
N GLY A 383 -30.31 -11.63 -11.42
CA GLY A 383 -30.93 -12.79 -10.82
C GLY A 383 -29.96 -13.98 -10.70
N GLY A 384 -30.26 -14.86 -9.74
CA GLY A 384 -29.45 -16.05 -9.45
C GLY A 384 -28.48 -15.86 -8.29
N ASN A 385 -28.02 -16.99 -7.75
CA ASN A 385 -27.11 -17.05 -6.61
C ASN A 385 -25.73 -17.49 -7.08
N PHE A 386 -24.70 -16.81 -6.59
CA PHE A 386 -23.34 -16.95 -7.07
C PHE A 386 -22.34 -17.09 -5.93
N VAL A 387 -21.18 -17.64 -6.27
CA VAL A 387 -20.04 -17.82 -5.37
C VAL A 387 -18.78 -17.13 -5.87
N CYS A 388 -18.01 -16.65 -4.92
CA CYS A 388 -16.64 -16.17 -5.04
C CYS A 388 -15.85 -16.66 -3.81
N SER A 389 -14.64 -16.12 -3.65
CA SER A 389 -13.79 -16.25 -2.47
C SER A 389 -13.42 -14.86 -1.94
N GLY A 390 -12.90 -14.82 -0.71
CA GLY A 390 -12.42 -13.57 -0.11
C GLY A 390 -11.42 -13.81 1.02
N THR A 391 -10.79 -12.73 1.45
CA THR A 391 -9.77 -12.75 2.51
C THR A 391 -10.03 -11.62 3.50
N ILE A 392 -10.09 -11.94 4.80
CA ILE A 392 -10.12 -10.93 5.85
C ILE A 392 -8.76 -10.23 5.87
N VAL A 393 -8.76 -8.92 5.72
CA VAL A 393 -7.56 -8.08 5.86
C VAL A 393 -7.70 -7.29 7.15
N TYR A 394 -6.66 -7.30 7.97
CA TYR A 394 -6.67 -6.54 9.20
C TYR A 394 -6.52 -5.04 8.88
N THR A 395 -7.56 -4.27 9.20
CA THR A 395 -7.64 -2.81 9.02
C THR A 395 -8.09 -2.14 10.32
N ASP A 396 -8.02 -0.81 10.39
CA ASP A 396 -8.39 -0.04 11.58
C ASP A 396 -9.87 -0.22 11.98
N GLY A 397 -10.75 -0.34 10.98
CA GLY A 397 -12.19 -0.59 11.16
C GLY A 397 -12.56 -2.05 11.45
N ARG A 398 -11.62 -2.99 11.24
CA ARG A 398 -11.70 -4.41 11.64
C ARG A 398 -12.78 -5.26 10.93
N ASP A 399 -13.50 -4.71 9.96
CA ASP A 399 -14.58 -5.40 9.24
C ASP A 399 -14.32 -5.64 7.74
N SER A 400 -13.08 -5.54 7.30
CA SER A 400 -12.70 -5.58 5.87
C SER A 400 -12.48 -7.00 5.33
N VAL A 401 -13.29 -7.41 4.34
CA VAL A 401 -13.06 -8.60 3.50
C VAL A 401 -12.72 -8.18 2.08
N TRP A 402 -11.51 -8.49 1.62
CA TRP A 402 -11.04 -8.23 0.26
C TRP A 402 -11.44 -9.35 -0.70
N THR A 403 -11.80 -8.97 -1.91
CA THR A 403 -12.26 -9.84 -2.99
C THR A 403 -12.07 -9.16 -4.36
N ALA A 404 -12.61 -9.74 -5.44
CA ALA A 404 -12.59 -9.13 -6.77
C ALA A 404 -13.75 -8.13 -6.93
N GLY A 405 -13.58 -7.14 -7.82
CA GLY A 405 -14.61 -6.15 -8.13
C GLY A 405 -15.90 -6.78 -8.64
N HIS A 406 -15.78 -7.78 -9.51
CA HIS A 406 -16.92 -8.52 -10.05
C HIS A 406 -17.66 -9.37 -9.01
N CYS A 407 -17.04 -9.64 -7.85
CA CYS A 407 -17.66 -10.33 -6.71
C CYS A 407 -18.45 -9.39 -5.81
N VAL A 408 -18.39 -8.07 -6.02
CA VAL A 408 -19.18 -7.06 -5.28
C VAL A 408 -20.08 -6.22 -6.18
N HIS A 409 -19.75 -6.04 -7.46
CA HIS A 409 -20.44 -5.17 -8.40
C HIS A 409 -20.46 -5.78 -9.82
N GLY A 410 -21.51 -5.54 -10.61
CA GLY A 410 -21.64 -6.11 -11.97
C GLY A 410 -20.63 -5.57 -13.01
N GLY A 411 -20.04 -4.41 -12.73
CA GLY A 411 -19.02 -3.74 -13.54
C GLY A 411 -19.58 -3.12 -14.82
N GLY A 412 -19.04 -1.97 -15.21
CA GLY A 412 -19.53 -1.19 -16.34
C GLY A 412 -20.75 -0.33 -16.00
N SER A 413 -20.84 0.84 -16.65
CA SER A 413 -21.83 1.85 -16.32
C SER A 413 -23.26 1.32 -16.32
N GLY A 414 -24.01 1.66 -15.26
CA GLY A 414 -25.38 1.19 -15.03
C GLY A 414 -25.51 -0.21 -14.44
N ALA A 415 -24.39 -0.89 -14.14
CA ALA A 415 -24.43 -2.10 -13.31
C ALA A 415 -24.65 -1.75 -11.83
N ASP A 416 -25.18 -2.72 -11.08
CA ASP A 416 -25.47 -2.57 -9.65
C ASP A 416 -24.50 -3.38 -8.78
N TYR A 417 -24.47 -3.02 -7.49
CA TYR A 417 -23.90 -3.85 -6.43
C TYR A 417 -24.69 -5.13 -6.22
N HIS A 418 -23.98 -6.20 -5.87
CA HIS A 418 -24.60 -7.50 -5.60
C HIS A 418 -25.31 -7.50 -4.25
N SER A 419 -26.42 -8.23 -4.21
CA SER A 419 -27.32 -8.31 -3.07
C SER A 419 -27.11 -9.58 -2.24
N ASN A 420 -27.67 -9.61 -1.04
CA ASN A 420 -27.60 -10.74 -0.10
C ASN A 420 -26.14 -11.19 0.14
N TRP A 421 -25.18 -10.28 0.19
CA TRP A 421 -23.76 -10.63 0.22
C TRP A 421 -23.36 -11.23 1.58
N THR A 422 -22.73 -12.41 1.58
CA THR A 422 -22.31 -13.15 2.78
C THR A 422 -20.94 -13.78 2.60
N PHE A 423 -20.07 -13.63 3.59
CA PHE A 423 -18.78 -14.29 3.70
C PHE A 423 -18.82 -15.40 4.75
N VAL A 424 -18.26 -16.57 4.42
CA VAL A 424 -18.18 -17.73 5.31
C VAL A 424 -16.70 -18.10 5.52
N PRO A 425 -16.07 -17.60 6.60
CA PRO A 425 -14.67 -17.89 6.90
C PRO A 425 -14.47 -19.36 7.24
N GLY A 426 -13.43 -19.98 6.66
CA GLY A 426 -13.14 -21.40 6.85
C GLY A 426 -14.26 -22.33 6.40
N TYR A 427 -15.03 -21.94 5.38
CA TYR A 427 -16.06 -22.80 4.77
C TYR A 427 -15.47 -24.17 4.43
N ASP A 428 -16.19 -25.22 4.78
CA ASP A 428 -15.80 -26.60 4.49
C ASP A 428 -17.05 -27.48 4.46
N GLU A 429 -17.41 -27.95 3.27
CA GLU A 429 -18.68 -28.66 3.03
C GLU A 429 -18.75 -30.03 3.73
N ASP A 430 -17.59 -30.61 4.09
CA ASP A 430 -17.52 -31.89 4.80
C ASP A 430 -17.81 -31.76 6.31
N LEU A 431 -17.82 -30.54 6.85
CA LEU A 431 -18.15 -30.31 8.25
C LEU A 431 -19.64 -30.48 8.51
N ALA A 432 -19.98 -30.94 9.72
CA ALA A 432 -21.37 -31.02 10.17
C ALA A 432 -22.10 -29.66 10.09
N ASP A 433 -21.36 -28.58 10.35
CA ASP A 433 -21.74 -27.21 9.99
C ASP A 433 -20.69 -26.64 9.02
N PRO A 434 -21.04 -26.46 7.73
CA PRO A 434 -20.14 -25.89 6.73
C PRO A 434 -19.71 -24.44 6.98
N ALA A 435 -20.30 -23.76 7.97
CA ALA A 435 -19.93 -22.40 8.37
C ALA A 435 -19.35 -22.38 9.80
N PRO A 436 -18.16 -22.98 10.04
CA PRO A 436 -17.63 -23.20 11.38
C PRO A 436 -17.36 -21.91 12.18
N HIS A 437 -17.18 -20.77 11.50
CA HIS A 437 -17.00 -19.45 12.09
C HIS A 437 -18.20 -18.51 11.88
N GLY A 438 -19.35 -19.10 11.58
CA GLY A 438 -20.58 -18.38 11.26
C GLY A 438 -20.56 -17.73 9.88
N ARG A 439 -21.62 -16.98 9.60
CA ARG A 439 -21.85 -16.28 8.34
C ARG A 439 -21.82 -14.78 8.63
N TRP A 440 -21.04 -14.03 7.85
CA TRP A 440 -20.82 -12.61 8.05
C TRP A 440 -21.43 -11.85 6.86
N THR A 441 -22.41 -11.00 7.13
CA THR A 441 -23.15 -10.29 6.07
C THR A 441 -22.55 -8.91 5.84
N ALA A 442 -22.37 -8.49 4.59
CA ALA A 442 -21.83 -7.15 4.30
C ALA A 442 -22.91 -6.08 4.46
N TRP A 443 -22.59 -4.94 5.09
CA TRP A 443 -23.48 -3.76 5.05
C TRP A 443 -23.10 -2.77 3.96
N ASN A 444 -21.84 -2.75 3.54
CA ASN A 444 -21.35 -1.88 2.47
C ASN A 444 -20.44 -2.66 1.53
N LEU A 445 -20.55 -2.37 0.25
CA LEU A 445 -19.72 -2.93 -0.80
C LEU A 445 -18.97 -1.80 -1.50
N HIS A 446 -17.68 -2.00 -1.73
CA HIS A 446 -16.77 -1.01 -2.28
C HIS A 446 -16.03 -1.58 -3.49
N THR A 447 -15.87 -0.75 -4.51
CA THR A 447 -15.01 -1.05 -5.67
C THR A 447 -14.44 0.25 -6.22
N LEU A 448 -13.72 0.16 -7.34
CA LEU A 448 -13.14 1.31 -8.02
C LEU A 448 -14.08 1.82 -9.12
N GLU A 449 -14.08 3.12 -9.35
CA GLU A 449 -14.85 3.78 -10.43
C GLU A 449 -14.48 3.18 -11.80
N SER A 450 -13.19 2.91 -12.02
CA SER A 450 -12.71 2.20 -13.21
C SER A 450 -13.32 0.80 -13.40
N TRP A 451 -13.69 0.12 -12.32
CA TRP A 451 -14.46 -1.12 -12.41
C TRP A 451 -15.96 -0.85 -12.61
N SER A 452 -16.54 0.02 -11.78
CA SER A 452 -17.99 0.24 -11.78
C SER A 452 -18.49 0.89 -13.06
N GLU A 453 -17.74 1.79 -13.66
CA GLU A 453 -18.14 2.52 -14.88
C GLU A 453 -17.53 1.93 -16.15
N ASP A 454 -16.27 1.51 -16.11
CA ASP A 454 -15.56 1.10 -17.33
C ASP A 454 -15.39 -0.41 -17.49
N LYS A 455 -15.73 -1.21 -16.44
CA LYS A 455 -15.43 -2.65 -16.39
C LYS A 455 -13.95 -2.93 -16.66
N ASP A 456 -13.07 -2.08 -16.12
CA ASP A 456 -11.64 -2.25 -16.32
C ASP A 456 -11.11 -3.44 -15.51
N TRP A 457 -10.85 -4.54 -16.21
CA TRP A 457 -10.31 -5.75 -15.60
C TRP A 457 -8.93 -5.59 -14.95
N ARG A 458 -8.19 -4.54 -15.29
CA ARG A 458 -6.93 -4.19 -14.60
C ARG A 458 -7.18 -3.71 -13.17
N LYS A 459 -8.44 -3.38 -12.85
CA LYS A 459 -8.93 -2.75 -11.62
C LYS A 459 -10.09 -3.54 -10.99
N ASP A 460 -10.19 -4.82 -11.31
CA ASP A 460 -11.19 -5.76 -10.77
C ASP A 460 -10.91 -6.10 -9.29
N LEU A 461 -11.09 -5.10 -8.42
CA LEU A 461 -10.85 -5.15 -6.97
C LEU A 461 -12.10 -4.73 -6.22
N GLY A 462 -12.40 -5.42 -5.12
CA GLY A 462 -13.54 -5.15 -4.28
C GLY A 462 -13.22 -5.34 -2.80
N VAL A 463 -13.91 -4.57 -1.96
CA VAL A 463 -13.92 -4.77 -0.51
C VAL A 463 -15.36 -4.81 -0.04
N ALA A 464 -15.69 -5.79 0.78
CA ALA A 464 -16.95 -5.85 1.49
C ALA A 464 -16.70 -5.52 2.97
N THR A 465 -17.44 -4.55 3.51
CA THR A 465 -17.39 -4.20 4.92
C THR A 465 -18.48 -4.97 5.67
N MET A 466 -18.06 -5.82 6.61
CA MET A 466 -18.93 -6.74 7.32
C MET A 466 -19.76 -6.01 8.38
N ARG A 467 -20.98 -6.49 8.62
CA ARG A 467 -21.71 -6.17 9.85
C ARG A 467 -21.01 -6.86 11.02
N THR A 468 -21.06 -6.23 12.19
CA THR A 468 -20.74 -6.92 13.43
C THR A 468 -21.70 -8.07 13.65
N ARG A 469 -21.20 -9.18 14.19
CA ARG A 469 -21.98 -10.38 14.52
C ARG A 469 -21.88 -10.59 16.01
N ASP A 470 -23.02 -10.67 16.69
CA ASP A 470 -23.09 -10.76 18.15
C ASP A 470 -22.34 -9.61 18.88
N GLY A 471 -22.26 -8.44 18.22
CA GLY A 471 -21.54 -7.26 18.71
C GLY A 471 -20.04 -7.24 18.38
N ASP A 472 -19.52 -8.28 17.75
CA ASP A 472 -18.10 -8.45 17.48
C ASP A 472 -17.75 -8.10 16.02
N HIS A 473 -16.60 -7.45 15.84
CA HIS A 473 -15.98 -7.25 14.52
C HIS A 473 -15.33 -8.54 14.02
N ILE A 474 -15.33 -8.75 12.71
CA ILE A 474 -14.84 -10.02 12.13
C ILE A 474 -13.35 -10.24 12.40
N ALA A 475 -12.53 -9.20 12.29
CA ALA A 475 -11.08 -9.31 12.51
C ALA A 475 -10.72 -9.46 14.00
N ASP A 476 -11.55 -8.97 14.93
CA ASP A 476 -11.34 -9.20 16.37
C ASP A 476 -11.53 -10.67 16.74
N LYS A 477 -12.45 -11.37 16.05
CA LYS A 477 -12.71 -12.79 16.28
C LYS A 477 -11.75 -13.71 15.56
N LEU A 478 -11.51 -13.42 14.28
CA LEU A 478 -10.85 -14.37 13.39
C LEU A 478 -9.41 -13.94 13.05
N GLY A 479 -9.04 -12.71 13.38
CA GLY A 479 -7.84 -12.08 12.86
C GLY A 479 -8.02 -11.66 11.40
N GLY A 480 -6.93 -11.14 10.81
CA GLY A 480 -6.87 -10.81 9.38
C GLY A 480 -5.46 -10.97 8.86
N GLN A 481 -5.32 -11.15 7.55
CA GLN A 481 -4.04 -11.10 6.87
C GLN A 481 -3.53 -9.66 6.80
N GLY A 482 -2.22 -9.49 6.61
CA GLY A 482 -1.66 -8.18 6.29
C GLY A 482 -2.04 -7.75 4.87
N TRP A 483 -1.72 -6.52 4.51
CA TRP A 483 -1.91 -5.98 3.16
C TRP A 483 -0.62 -5.36 2.65
N ALA A 484 -0.33 -5.53 1.36
CA ALA A 484 0.80 -4.90 0.71
C ALA A 484 0.44 -4.46 -0.72
N GLY A 485 0.79 -3.24 -1.09
CA GLY A 485 0.66 -2.70 -2.44
C GLY A 485 1.90 -1.89 -2.82
N ASN A 486 1.99 -1.51 -4.10
CA ASN A 486 3.12 -0.79 -4.70
C ASN A 486 4.47 -1.48 -4.50
N ILE A 487 4.48 -2.81 -4.60
CA ILE A 487 5.70 -3.62 -4.52
C ILE A 487 6.06 -4.24 -5.86
N ASP A 488 7.24 -4.83 -5.93
CA ASP A 488 7.71 -5.56 -7.10
C ASP A 488 6.71 -6.67 -7.52
N ARG A 489 6.64 -6.94 -8.84
CA ARG A 489 5.67 -7.87 -9.43
C ARG A 489 6.14 -9.33 -9.38
N HIS A 490 7.42 -9.56 -9.12
CA HIS A 490 8.06 -10.88 -9.05
C HIS A 490 8.12 -11.38 -7.61
N GLN A 491 6.97 -11.79 -7.08
CA GLN A 491 6.83 -12.24 -5.70
C GLN A 491 6.49 -13.72 -5.67
N PHE A 492 7.02 -14.46 -4.70
CA PHE A 492 6.52 -15.80 -4.43
C PHE A 492 5.19 -15.69 -3.67
N MET A 493 4.11 -16.17 -4.29
CA MET A 493 2.74 -16.04 -3.78
C MET A 493 2.21 -17.39 -3.32
N ASN A 494 1.43 -17.37 -2.24
CA ASN A 494 0.54 -18.46 -1.84
C ASN A 494 -0.90 -17.98 -2.02
N ALA A 495 -1.60 -18.56 -2.98
CA ALA A 495 -2.92 -18.12 -3.40
C ALA A 495 -4.00 -19.09 -2.95
N PHE A 496 -5.04 -18.57 -2.29
CA PHE A 496 -6.08 -19.38 -1.65
C PHE A 496 -7.47 -19.01 -2.17
N GLY A 497 -8.34 -20.01 -2.36
CA GLY A 497 -9.73 -19.79 -2.78
C GLY A 497 -10.56 -21.07 -2.88
N TYR A 498 -11.81 -20.92 -3.29
CA TYR A 498 -12.83 -21.98 -3.38
C TYR A 498 -13.28 -22.19 -4.84
N PRO A 499 -12.42 -22.77 -5.71
CA PRO A 499 -12.81 -23.13 -7.08
C PRO A 499 -14.03 -24.05 -7.06
N SER A 500 -15.03 -23.77 -7.90
CA SER A 500 -16.38 -24.36 -7.84
C SER A 500 -16.87 -24.81 -9.21
N ALA A 501 -15.95 -25.19 -10.11
CA ALA A 501 -16.27 -25.62 -11.46
C ALA A 501 -15.35 -26.74 -11.95
N GLY A 502 -15.89 -27.55 -12.86
CA GLY A 502 -15.15 -28.67 -13.46
C GLY A 502 -15.19 -29.94 -12.61
N PRO A 503 -14.57 -31.03 -13.09
CA PRO A 503 -14.61 -32.32 -12.41
C PRO A 503 -13.75 -32.38 -11.15
N ASP A 504 -12.72 -31.52 -11.05
CA ASP A 504 -11.72 -31.57 -9.98
C ASP A 504 -12.03 -30.61 -8.81
N PHE A 505 -13.02 -29.72 -8.97
CA PHE A 505 -13.36 -28.71 -7.96
C PHE A 505 -14.86 -28.50 -7.84
N ASP A 506 -15.41 -28.82 -6.67
CA ASP A 506 -16.83 -28.70 -6.33
C ASP A 506 -17.17 -27.43 -5.52
N GLY A 507 -16.14 -26.70 -5.05
CA GLY A 507 -16.30 -25.53 -4.21
C GLY A 507 -16.45 -25.83 -2.73
N GLY A 508 -16.33 -27.09 -2.32
CA GLY A 508 -16.50 -27.54 -0.95
C GLY A 508 -15.35 -27.16 -0.02
N HIS A 509 -14.13 -27.02 -0.55
CA HIS A 509 -12.91 -26.88 0.24
C HIS A 509 -12.02 -25.72 -0.19
N LEU A 510 -11.22 -25.23 0.76
CA LEU A 510 -10.16 -24.27 0.48
C LEU A 510 -9.04 -24.96 -0.31
N MET A 511 -8.67 -24.37 -1.44
CA MET A 511 -7.57 -24.84 -2.28
C MET A 511 -6.41 -23.84 -2.23
N GLN A 512 -5.19 -24.31 -2.52
CA GLN A 512 -3.97 -23.52 -2.59
C GLN A 512 -3.21 -23.73 -3.90
N CYS A 513 -2.74 -22.64 -4.50
CA CYS A 513 -1.66 -22.63 -5.48
C CYS A 513 -0.46 -21.88 -4.88
N ALA A 514 0.77 -22.27 -5.25
CA ALA A 514 1.97 -21.56 -4.84
C ALA A 514 2.91 -21.39 -6.04
N GLY A 515 3.42 -20.17 -6.25
CA GLY A 515 4.28 -19.89 -7.38
C GLY A 515 4.70 -18.43 -7.47
N ASN A 516 5.66 -18.16 -8.35
CA ASN A 516 6.12 -16.79 -8.61
C ASN A 516 5.09 -16.03 -9.44
N SER A 517 4.70 -14.85 -8.98
CA SER A 517 3.95 -13.92 -9.79
C SER A 517 4.85 -13.29 -10.86
N THR A 518 4.27 -13.04 -12.03
CA THR A 518 4.91 -12.33 -13.13
C THR A 518 3.88 -11.46 -13.83
N LEU A 519 4.30 -10.59 -14.75
CA LEU A 519 3.37 -9.93 -15.66
C LEU A 519 2.57 -10.98 -16.45
N TRP A 520 1.27 -10.77 -16.61
CA TRP A 520 0.43 -11.70 -17.38
C TRP A 520 0.97 -11.89 -18.81
N ARG A 521 1.24 -10.77 -19.48
CA ARG A 521 1.92 -10.69 -20.79
C ARG A 521 2.77 -9.42 -20.86
N SER A 522 3.61 -9.31 -21.88
CA SER A 522 4.34 -8.07 -22.16
C SER A 522 3.36 -6.90 -22.29
N GLY A 523 3.65 -5.80 -21.58
CA GLY A 523 2.79 -4.61 -21.53
C GLY A 523 1.48 -4.77 -20.74
N ALA A 524 1.21 -5.92 -20.12
CA ALA A 524 0.06 -6.05 -19.22
C ALA A 524 0.23 -5.21 -17.96
N HIS A 525 -0.90 -4.80 -17.37
CA HIS A 525 -0.89 -4.17 -16.06
C HIS A 525 -1.26 -5.17 -14.94
N GLU A 526 -1.82 -6.32 -15.29
CA GLU A 526 -2.12 -7.43 -14.39
C GLU A 526 -0.92 -8.36 -14.16
N ASN A 527 -0.99 -9.08 -13.05
CA ASN A 527 -0.08 -10.16 -12.71
C ASN A 527 -0.71 -11.53 -13.02
N LYS A 528 0.13 -12.54 -13.18
CA LYS A 528 -0.27 -13.95 -13.25
C LYS A 528 0.53 -14.81 -12.28
N ILE A 529 -0.06 -15.95 -11.91
CA ILE A 529 0.62 -17.11 -11.33
C ILE A 529 0.17 -18.37 -12.07
N THR A 530 1.01 -19.38 -12.15
CA THR A 530 0.57 -20.71 -12.59
C THR A 530 -0.37 -21.28 -11.54
N CYS A 531 -1.60 -21.62 -11.92
CA CYS A 531 -2.62 -22.15 -11.04
C CYS A 531 -3.78 -22.69 -11.87
N ASP A 532 -4.21 -23.92 -11.63
CA ASP A 532 -5.30 -24.60 -12.34
C ASP A 532 -6.65 -24.55 -11.61
N MET A 533 -6.77 -23.75 -10.55
CA MET A 533 -8.06 -23.49 -9.91
C MET A 533 -9.05 -22.90 -10.92
N THR A 534 -10.30 -23.34 -10.81
CA THR A 534 -11.38 -23.01 -11.75
C THR A 534 -12.30 -21.89 -11.23
N PRO A 535 -13.26 -21.40 -12.04
CA PRO A 535 -14.26 -20.42 -11.62
C PRO A 535 -14.85 -20.62 -10.22
N GLY A 536 -15.10 -19.53 -9.50
CA GLY A 536 -15.49 -19.50 -8.08
C GLY A 536 -14.32 -19.20 -7.15
N VAL A 537 -13.09 -19.41 -7.63
CA VAL A 537 -11.86 -18.97 -6.95
C VAL A 537 -11.73 -17.45 -6.92
N SER A 538 -12.43 -16.73 -7.80
CA SER A 538 -12.38 -15.28 -7.91
C SER A 538 -12.55 -14.56 -6.58
N GLY A 539 -11.70 -13.56 -6.34
CA GLY A 539 -11.58 -12.82 -5.10
C GLY A 539 -10.72 -13.48 -4.02
N GLY A 540 -10.32 -14.74 -4.21
CA GLY A 540 -9.39 -15.41 -3.30
C GLY A 540 -8.03 -14.71 -3.25
N GLY A 541 -7.41 -14.64 -2.07
CA GLY A 541 -6.24 -13.82 -1.83
C GLY A 541 -4.91 -14.47 -2.23
N TRP A 542 -4.01 -13.67 -2.80
CA TRP A 542 -2.61 -14.03 -3.05
C TRP A 542 -1.73 -13.43 -1.96
N LEU A 543 -1.17 -14.29 -1.11
CA LEU A 543 -0.38 -13.90 0.06
C LEU A 543 1.12 -13.98 -0.25
N LYS A 544 1.81 -12.84 -0.18
CA LYS A 544 3.27 -12.77 -0.14
C LYS A 544 3.80 -12.97 1.28
N ASP A 545 5.07 -13.36 1.38
CA ASP A 545 5.77 -13.65 2.65
C ASP A 545 4.95 -14.57 3.57
N TYR A 546 4.20 -15.49 2.97
CA TYR A 546 3.35 -16.41 3.70
C TYR A 546 4.21 -17.42 4.46
N ASN A 547 4.11 -17.43 5.78
CA ASN A 547 4.91 -18.27 6.67
C ASN A 547 4.22 -19.59 7.07
N GLY A 548 3.17 -19.98 6.35
CA GLY A 548 2.31 -21.10 6.73
C GLY A 548 1.14 -20.72 7.62
N ARG A 549 1.01 -19.46 8.07
CA ARG A 549 -0.13 -18.97 8.86
C ARG A 549 -0.58 -17.58 8.41
N THR A 550 0.36 -16.65 8.35
CA THR A 550 0.12 -15.23 8.02
C THR A 550 0.92 -14.85 6.79
N GLY A 551 0.39 -13.92 6.01
CA GLY A 551 1.10 -13.25 4.93
C GLY A 551 0.50 -11.86 4.68
N TYR A 552 0.91 -11.24 3.57
CA TYR A 552 0.33 -9.98 3.12
C TYR A 552 -0.42 -10.18 1.82
N LEU A 553 -1.68 -9.81 1.78
CA LEU A 553 -2.48 -9.78 0.57
C LEU A 553 -1.84 -8.81 -0.43
N ASN A 554 -1.45 -9.32 -1.61
CA ASN A 554 -0.86 -8.55 -2.70
C ASN A 554 -1.45 -8.93 -4.07
N GLY A 555 -2.62 -9.55 -4.08
CA GLY A 555 -3.34 -9.94 -5.27
C GLY A 555 -4.65 -10.62 -4.91
N VAL A 556 -5.58 -10.65 -5.86
CA VAL A 556 -6.78 -11.48 -5.80
C VAL A 556 -6.96 -12.20 -7.13
N PHE A 557 -7.57 -13.38 -7.11
CA PHE A 557 -8.02 -14.03 -8.33
C PHE A 557 -9.07 -13.15 -9.03
N SER A 558 -8.85 -12.79 -10.29
CA SER A 558 -9.83 -12.06 -11.10
C SER A 558 -10.33 -12.92 -12.26
N ARG A 559 -9.40 -13.59 -12.95
CA ARG A 559 -9.70 -14.46 -14.10
C ARG A 559 -8.80 -15.69 -14.09
N VAL A 560 -9.25 -16.73 -14.77
CA VAL A 560 -8.49 -17.93 -15.08
C VAL A 560 -8.37 -18.03 -16.60
N ASP A 561 -7.16 -18.30 -17.11
CA ASP A 561 -6.91 -18.57 -18.53
C ASP A 561 -6.44 -20.02 -18.66
N ASP A 562 -7.34 -20.87 -19.17
CA ASP A 562 -7.16 -22.31 -19.42
C ASP A 562 -6.65 -22.62 -20.83
N ARG A 563 -6.45 -21.59 -21.65
CA ARG A 563 -5.86 -21.73 -23.00
C ARG A 563 -4.34 -21.80 -22.94
N ASP A 564 -3.76 -21.28 -21.87
CA ASP A 564 -2.35 -21.40 -21.58
C ASP A 564 -2.09 -22.76 -20.89
N ASN A 565 -0.99 -23.43 -21.27
CA ASN A 565 -0.54 -24.67 -20.63
C ASN A 565 0.85 -24.43 -20.01
N PRO A 566 1.00 -24.43 -18.68
CA PRO A 566 -0.03 -24.72 -17.68
C PRO A 566 -1.06 -23.57 -17.53
N THR A 567 -2.26 -23.91 -17.04
CA THR A 567 -3.33 -22.94 -16.70
C THR A 567 -2.78 -21.85 -15.79
N ILE A 568 -3.22 -20.61 -16.03
CA ILE A 568 -2.80 -19.46 -15.23
C ILE A 568 -3.99 -18.77 -14.58
N ALA A 569 -3.75 -18.27 -13.37
CA ALA A 569 -4.63 -17.32 -12.72
C ALA A 569 -4.09 -15.90 -12.93
N ILE A 570 -5.00 -14.97 -13.22
CA ILE A 570 -4.72 -13.56 -13.50
C ILE A 570 -5.36 -12.73 -12.39
N GLY A 571 -4.60 -11.76 -11.87
CA GLY A 571 -5.04 -10.84 -10.82
C GLY A 571 -4.59 -9.41 -11.10
N PRO A 572 -5.39 -8.39 -10.71
CA PRO A 572 -4.95 -7.00 -10.75
C PRO A 572 -3.64 -6.80 -10.00
N TYR A 573 -2.79 -5.93 -10.52
CA TYR A 573 -1.65 -5.48 -9.74
C TYR A 573 -2.14 -4.60 -8.59
N PHE A 574 -1.68 -4.91 -7.38
CA PHE A 574 -1.89 -4.06 -6.22
C PHE A 574 -0.98 -2.82 -6.32
N GLY A 575 -1.33 -1.91 -7.23
CA GLY A 575 -0.70 -0.61 -7.45
C GLY A 575 -1.48 0.54 -6.79
N ASP A 576 -1.32 1.76 -7.27
CA ASP A 576 -1.97 2.96 -6.71
C ASP A 576 -3.49 2.84 -6.53
N SER A 577 -4.22 2.28 -7.51
CA SER A 577 -5.68 2.07 -7.35
C SER A 577 -6.02 1.14 -6.17
N SER A 578 -5.19 0.14 -5.89
CA SER A 578 -5.40 -0.73 -4.73
C SER A 578 -5.10 -0.02 -3.41
N VAL A 579 -4.12 0.90 -3.39
CA VAL A 579 -3.86 1.79 -2.25
C VAL A 579 -5.05 2.69 -2.02
N VAL A 580 -5.63 3.28 -3.07
CA VAL A 580 -6.85 4.10 -2.97
C VAL A 580 -8.00 3.29 -2.37
N LEU A 581 -8.22 2.06 -2.84
CA LEU A 581 -9.25 1.19 -2.28
C LEU A 581 -8.98 0.84 -0.81
N PHE A 582 -7.73 0.53 -0.45
CA PHE A 582 -7.33 0.26 0.93
C PHE A 582 -7.55 1.48 1.83
N ASP A 583 -7.04 2.63 1.46
CA ASP A 583 -7.17 3.85 2.25
C ASP A 583 -8.63 4.31 2.38
N GLY A 584 -9.43 4.14 1.33
CA GLY A 584 -10.86 4.47 1.35
C GLY A 584 -11.72 3.50 2.17
N THR A 585 -11.20 2.33 2.54
CA THR A 585 -11.97 1.28 3.26
C THR A 585 -11.40 0.88 4.60
N LYS A 586 -10.13 1.20 4.91
CA LYS A 586 -9.44 0.72 6.11
C LYS A 586 -10.07 1.14 7.44
N ASN A 587 -10.86 2.21 7.46
CA ASN A 587 -11.50 2.73 8.67
C ASN A 587 -12.94 2.21 8.87
N ASN A 588 -13.45 1.38 7.95
CA ASN A 588 -14.84 0.92 7.94
C ASN A 588 -15.05 -0.38 8.70
#